data_AF-A0A5B0RV47-F1
#
_entry.id   AF-A0A5B0RV47-F1
#
_cell.length_a   1.000
_cell.length_b   1.000
_cell.length_c   1.000
_cell.angle_alpha   90.00
_cell.angle_beta   90.00
_cell.angle_gamma   90.00
#
_symmetry.space_group_name_H-M   'P 1'
#
loop_
_entity.id
_entity.type
_entity.pdbx_description
1 polymer ?
#
loop_
_entity_poly.entity_id
_entity_poly.type
_entity_poly.pdbx_seq_one_letter_code
_entity_poly.pdbx_strand_id
1 'polypeptide(L)' 'MSDIGFASQEDMKKARLPLGYRDSCANFLITLNKCRHKGNFMPWKCGDERLKRH' A
#
# COMPACT_ATOMS: atom_id res chain seq x y z
N MET A 1 -7.66 -10.89 -11.64
CA MET A 1 -6.89 -9.71 -12.05
C MET A 1 -6.76 -8.84 -10.82
N SER A 2 -5.55 -8.39 -10.49
CA SER A 2 -4.99 -8.19 -9.13
C SER A 2 -4.51 -9.57 -8.60
N ASP A 3 -3.27 -9.83 -8.19
CA ASP A 3 -2.33 -9.01 -7.42
C ASP A 3 -0.89 -9.59 -7.42
N ILE A 4 -0.06 -9.36 -8.44
CA ILE A 4 1.43 -9.28 -8.31
C ILE A 4 1.96 -8.29 -9.35
N GLY A 5 1.30 -7.14 -9.49
CA GLY A 5 1.61 -6.16 -10.52
C GLY A 5 1.74 -4.77 -9.91
N PHE A 6 2.67 -4.00 -10.43
CA PHE A 6 2.83 -2.57 -10.14
C PHE A 6 1.48 -1.85 -10.15
N ALA A 7 1.26 -0.95 -9.19
CA ALA A 7 0.06 -0.13 -9.17
C ALA A 7 0.06 0.81 -10.38
N SER A 8 -1.06 0.89 -11.10
CA SER A 8 -1.18 1.87 -12.17
C SER A 8 -1.21 3.30 -11.60
N GLN A 9 -0.93 4.30 -12.44
CA GLN A 9 -1.03 5.70 -12.02
C GLN A 9 -2.46 6.07 -11.56
N GLU A 10 -3.48 5.47 -12.19
CA GLU A 10 -4.86 5.66 -11.77
C GLU A 10 -5.12 5.08 -10.38
N ASP A 11 -4.58 3.90 -10.08
CA ASP A 11 -4.74 3.26 -8.76
C ASP A 11 -4.05 4.07 -7.67
N MET A 12 -2.85 4.60 -7.95
CA MET A 12 -2.14 5.50 -7.04
C MET A 12 -2.90 6.81 -6.80
N LYS A 13 -3.59 7.33 -7.82
CA LYS A 13 -4.45 8.52 -7.70
C LYS A 13 -5.71 8.21 -6.89
N LYS A 14 -6.38 7.08 -7.14
CA LYS A 14 -7.55 6.61 -6.38
C LYS A 14 -7.21 6.42 -4.91
N ALA A 15 -6.04 5.87 -4.61
CA ALA A 15 -5.52 5.70 -3.26
C ALA A 15 -4.94 6.98 -2.63
N ARG A 16 -4.98 8.12 -3.34
CA ARG A 16 -4.54 9.45 -2.88
C ARG A 16 -3.09 9.46 -2.38
N LEU A 17 -2.19 8.71 -3.03
CA LEU A 17 -0.78 8.75 -2.68
C LEU A 17 -0.19 10.13 -3.02
N PRO A 18 0.58 10.75 -2.11
CA PRO A 18 1.42 11.90 -2.44
C PRO A 18 2.42 11.54 -3.54
N LEU A 19 2.83 12.52 -4.36
CA LEU A 19 3.69 12.29 -5.52
C LEU A 19 4.99 11.54 -5.18
N GLY A 20 5.61 11.83 -4.03
CA GLY A 20 6.85 11.19 -3.60
C GLY A 20 6.75 9.68 -3.30
N TYR A 21 5.54 9.14 -3.15
CA TYR A 21 5.32 7.72 -2.89
C TYR A 21 4.74 6.98 -4.10
N ARG A 22 4.69 7.62 -5.28
CA ARG A 22 4.18 7.02 -6.53
C ARG A 22 5.29 6.34 -7.32
N ASP A 23 5.98 5.42 -6.67
CA ASP A 23 7.08 4.65 -7.24
C ASP A 23 6.64 3.23 -7.63
N SER A 24 7.60 2.41 -8.06
CA SER A 24 7.37 0.98 -8.32
C SER A 24 6.93 0.20 -7.08
N CYS A 25 7.12 0.74 -5.87
CA CYS A 25 6.71 0.12 -4.62
C CYS A 25 5.30 0.55 -4.17
N ALA A 26 4.63 1.45 -4.89
CA ALA A 26 3.33 2.00 -4.49
C ALA A 26 2.23 0.95 -4.23
N ASN A 27 2.27 -0.20 -4.91
CA ASN A 27 1.31 -1.28 -4.69
C ASN A 27 1.37 -1.83 -3.25
N PHE A 28 2.58 -1.95 -2.72
CA PHE A 28 2.80 -2.34 -1.33
C PHE A 28 2.22 -1.30 -0.37
N LEU A 29 2.49 -0.02 -0.59
CA LEU A 29 2.01 1.05 0.28
C LEU A 29 0.48 1.16 0.28
N ILE A 30 -0.17 0.96 -0.87
CA ILE A 30 -1.64 0.89 -0.96
C ILE A 30 -2.18 -0.24 -0.07
N THR A 31 -1.56 -1.42 -0.12
CA THR A 31 -1.96 -2.59 0.67
C THR A 31 -1.73 -2.37 2.17
N LEU A 32 -0.57 -1.85 2.54
CA LEU A 32 -0.22 -1.52 3.92
C LEU A 32 -1.18 -0.48 4.51
N ASN A 33 -1.47 0.60 3.77
CA ASN A 33 -2.37 1.65 4.26
C ASN A 33 -3.81 1.16 4.45
N LYS A 34 -4.31 0.25 3.59
CA LYS A 34 -5.61 -0.41 3.81
C LYS A 34 -5.64 -1.12 5.17
N CYS A 35 -4.59 -1.87 5.53
CA CYS A 35 -4.52 -2.51 6.84
C CYS A 35 -4.41 -1.48 7.97
N ARG A 36 -3.57 -0.44 7.83
CA ARG A 36 -3.40 0.60 8.85
C ARG A 36 -4.71 1.32 9.17
N HIS A 37 -5.51 1.66 8.16
CA HIS A 37 -6.82 2.27 8.37
C HIS A 37 -7.80 1.33 9.08
N LYS A 38 -7.84 0.04 8.71
CA LYS A 38 -8.67 -0.96 9.40
C LYS A 38 -8.25 -1.18 10.85
N GLY A 39 -6.95 -1.16 11.11
CA GLY A 39 -6.36 -1.39 12.43
C GLY A 39 -6.16 -0.11 13.26
N ASN A 40 -6.75 1.02 12.86
CA ASN A 40 -6.57 2.33 13.50
C ASN A 40 -5.09 2.68 13.78
N PHE A 41 -4.20 2.29 12.87
CA PHE A 41 -2.76 2.54 12.94
C PHE A 41 -2.06 1.93 14.17
N MET A 42 -2.65 0.91 14.80
CA MET A 42 -2.04 0.24 15.94
C MET A 42 -0.71 -0.44 15.57
N PRO A 43 0.35 -0.30 16.38
CA PRO A 43 1.70 -0.74 16.01
C PRO A 43 1.84 -2.28 15.91
N TRP A 44 1.03 -3.04 16.63
CA TRP A 44 1.02 -4.52 16.59
C TRP A 44 0.15 -5.11 15.46
N LYS A 45 -0.55 -4.30 14.67
CA LYS A 45 -1.31 -4.75 13.48
C LYS A 45 -0.46 -4.60 12.21
N CYS A 46 -0.80 -5.34 11.16
CA CYS A 46 -0.18 -5.22 9.83
C CYS A 46 1.31 -5.62 9.77
N GLY A 47 1.75 -6.56 10.61
CA GLY A 47 3.13 -7.06 10.59
C GLY A 47 3.47 -7.72 9.26
N ASP A 48 2.58 -8.55 8.74
CA ASP A 48 2.75 -9.26 7.47
C ASP A 48 2.89 -8.26 6.32
N GLU A 49 2.00 -7.27 6.21
CA GLU A 49 2.08 -6.23 5.20
C GLU A 49 3.25 -5.27 5.40
N ARG A 50 3.95 -5.25 6.53
CA ARG A 50 5.22 -4.50 6.66
C ARG A 50 6.43 -5.32 6.22
N LEU A 51 6.40 -6.62 6.49
CA LEU A 51 7.53 -7.53 6.27
C LEU A 51 7.53 -8.13 4.86
N LYS A 52 6.39 -8.10 4.15
CA LYS A 52 6.31 -8.54 2.75
C LYS A 52 7.33 -7.78 1.92
N ARG A 53 8.37 -8.49 1.47
CA ARG A 53 9.39 -7.97 0.58
C ARG A 53 8.79 -7.79 -0.82
N HIS A 54 8.88 -6.58 -1.34
CA HIS A 54 8.32 -6.12 -2.62
C HIS A 54 9.44 -5.96 -3.64
#